data_AF-D8UK21-F1
#
_entry.id   AF-D8UK21-F1
#
_cell.length_a   1.000
_cell.length_b   1.000
_cell.length_c   1.000
_cell.angle_alpha   90.00
_cell.angle_beta   90.00
_cell.angle_gamma   90.00
#
_symmetry.space_group_name_H-M   'P 1'
#
loop_
_entity.id
_entity.type
_entity.pdbx_description
1 polymer ?
#
loop_
_entity_poly.entity_id
_entity_poly.type
_entity_poly.pdbx_seq_one_letter_code
_entity_poly.pdbx_strand_id
1 'polypeptide(L)'
;MRTSSGNAGVWRIQGPGGHGKTNVMRAFISKAASMGKRVTVCATTGKAAKFLGMGAMTAHFAFGFRGSQWIPLTNRYMLMFLAMADVICLHEISMAKAAFLQQLHQRCLDACPNLPTNLPFAGKLILLGGDKHQLAAVCDHKCDEDAYTSHIGGPCGTCFKKFI
;
A
#
# COMPACT_ATOMS: atom_id res chain seq x y z
N MET A 1 10.87 5.36 21.95
CA MET A 1 10.70 6.80 21.66
C MET A 1 9.58 6.94 20.62
N ARG A 2 8.36 7.33 21.03
CA ARG A 2 7.24 7.60 20.10
C ARG A 2 7.43 9.01 19.55
N THR A 3 7.53 9.18 18.23
CA THR A 3 7.56 10.52 17.62
C THR A 3 6.13 11.02 17.46
N SER A 4 5.75 11.98 18.30
CA SER A 4 4.48 12.70 18.33
C SER A 4 4.42 13.86 17.32
N SER A 5 4.72 13.59 16.05
CA SER A 5 4.46 14.54 14.96
C SER A 5 3.94 13.78 13.75
N GLY A 6 2.68 14.07 13.42
CA GLY A 6 1.87 13.30 12.48
C GLY A 6 2.37 13.37 11.05
N ASN A 7 2.23 12.24 10.36
CA ASN A 7 2.13 12.14 8.90
C ASN A 7 1.46 10.80 8.54
N ALA A 8 0.35 10.48 9.21
CA ALA A 8 -0.54 9.42 8.74
C ALA A 8 -1.24 9.94 7.47
N GLY A 9 -1.19 9.18 6.37
CA GLY A 9 -1.75 9.64 5.11
C GLY A 9 -1.36 8.77 3.93
N VAL A 10 -2.01 9.00 2.78
CA VAL A 10 -1.74 8.31 1.53
C VAL A 10 -1.20 9.33 0.53
N TRP A 11 -0.02 9.06 -0.03
CA TRP A 11 0.62 9.88 -1.06
C TRP A 11 0.81 9.05 -2.32
N ARG A 12 0.66 9.67 -3.48
CA ARG A 12 0.83 8.98 -4.77
C ARG A 12 1.83 9.69 -5.66
N ILE A 13 2.82 8.94 -6.14
CA ILE A 13 3.73 9.38 -7.19
C ILE A 13 3.07 9.06 -8.53
N GLN A 14 2.73 10.09 -9.30
CA GLN A 14 2.16 9.97 -10.66
C GLN A 14 3.10 10.57 -11.69
N GLY A 15 3.05 10.02 -12.90
CA GLY A 15 3.80 10.49 -14.06
C GLY A 15 3.78 9.43 -15.17
N PRO A 16 4.10 9.77 -16.43
CA PRO A 16 4.14 8.82 -17.53
C PRO A 16 5.33 7.84 -17.41
N GLY A 17 5.33 6.79 -18.25
CA GLY A 17 6.43 5.81 -18.32
C GLY A 17 7.77 6.48 -18.54
N GLY A 18 8.84 5.97 -17.92
CA GLY A 18 10.21 6.51 -18.12
C GLY A 18 10.58 7.78 -17.33
N HIS A 19 9.66 8.39 -16.57
CA HIS A 19 9.91 9.66 -15.86
C HIS A 19 10.54 9.51 -14.46
N GLY A 20 11.26 8.41 -14.21
CA GLY A 20 12.01 8.25 -12.95
C GLY A 20 11.16 8.07 -11.69
N LYS A 21 9.85 7.76 -11.78
CA LYS A 21 8.98 7.49 -10.61
C LYS A 21 9.59 6.50 -9.62
N THR A 22 10.16 5.41 -10.12
CA THR A 22 10.85 4.42 -9.29
C THR A 22 12.09 5.01 -8.62
N ASN A 23 12.82 5.91 -9.28
CA ASN A 23 13.98 6.59 -8.67
C ASN A 23 13.55 7.54 -7.56
N VAL A 24 12.46 8.30 -7.76
CA VAL A 24 11.85 9.14 -6.71
C VAL A 24 11.43 8.29 -5.51
N MET A 25 10.78 7.15 -5.76
CA MET A 25 10.37 6.23 -4.71
C MET A 25 11.56 5.66 -3.94
N ARG A 26 12.65 5.26 -4.63
CA ARG A 26 13.90 4.82 -3.98
C ARG A 26 14.53 5.93 -3.15
N ALA A 27 14.62 7.15 -3.68
CA ALA A 27 15.16 8.30 -2.94
C ALA A 27 14.35 8.58 -1.67
N PHE A 28 13.02 8.51 -1.77
CA PHE A 28 12.13 8.63 -0.62
C PHE A 28 12.36 7.53 0.42
N ILE A 29 12.44 6.26 0.00
CA ILE A 29 12.70 5.12 0.91
C ILE A 29 14.03 5.33 1.63
N SER A 30 15.11 5.65 0.90
CA SER A 30 16.43 5.92 1.48
C SER A 30 16.40 7.09 2.46
N LYS A 31 15.68 8.17 2.13
CA LYS A 31 15.55 9.34 3.02
C LYS A 31 14.78 8.97 4.29
N ALA A 32 13.65 8.29 4.20
CA ALA A 32 12.86 7.86 5.34
C ALA A 32 13.66 6.92 6.25
N ALA A 33 14.38 5.95 5.67
CA ALA A 33 15.28 5.06 6.42
C ALA A 33 16.41 5.84 7.12
N SER A 34 17.02 6.82 6.45
CA SER A 34 18.05 7.69 7.07
C SER A 34 17.53 8.53 8.24
N MET A 35 16.22 8.78 8.29
CA MET A 35 15.54 9.46 9.40
C MET A 35 15.09 8.50 10.51
N GLY A 36 15.54 7.24 10.47
CA GLY A 36 15.21 6.21 11.44
C GLY A 36 13.78 5.65 11.33
N LYS A 37 13.08 5.89 10.21
CA LYS A 37 11.73 5.34 9.98
C LYS A 37 11.84 3.88 9.53
N ARG A 38 10.94 3.04 10.04
CA ARG A 38 10.79 1.65 9.60
C ARG A 38 9.94 1.62 8.35
N VAL A 39 10.58 1.40 7.21
CA VAL A 39 9.94 1.41 5.89
C VAL A 39 9.72 -0.01 5.41
N THR A 40 8.48 -0.38 5.17
CA THR A 40 8.10 -1.62 4.48
C THR A 40 7.96 -1.33 3.01
N VAL A 41 8.70 -2.04 2.15
CA VAL A 41 8.70 -1.84 0.71
C VAL A 41 8.09 -3.06 0.03
N CYS A 42 7.05 -2.84 -0.77
CA CYS A 42 6.34 -3.89 -1.48
C CYS A 42 6.04 -3.50 -2.94
N ALA A 43 5.83 -4.51 -3.78
CA ALA A 43 5.30 -4.33 -5.14
C ALA A 43 4.21 -5.36 -5.47
N THR A 44 3.37 -5.06 -6.45
CA THR A 44 2.28 -5.96 -6.87
C THR A 44 2.75 -7.21 -7.64
N THR A 45 3.95 -7.17 -8.23
CA THR A 45 4.54 -8.30 -8.96
C THR A 45 5.98 -8.59 -8.51
N GLY A 46 6.43 -9.83 -8.69
CA GLY A 46 7.80 -10.24 -8.37
C GLY A 46 8.86 -9.50 -9.19
N LYS A 47 8.57 -9.24 -10.47
CA LYS A 47 9.45 -8.45 -11.35
C LYS A 47 9.60 -7.01 -10.85
N ALA A 48 8.48 -6.37 -10.46
CA ALA A 48 8.49 -5.02 -9.92
C ALA A 48 9.21 -4.94 -8.57
N ALA A 49 9.05 -5.95 -7.70
CA ALA A 49 9.78 -6.04 -6.43
C ALA A 49 11.29 -6.14 -6.66
N LYS A 50 11.72 -7.06 -7.53
CA LYS A 50 13.14 -7.22 -7.89
C LYS A 50 13.71 -5.95 -8.51
N PHE A 51 12.95 -5.29 -9.39
CA PHE A 51 13.38 -4.04 -10.00
C PHE A 51 13.51 -2.92 -8.97
N LEU A 52 12.54 -2.75 -8.06
CA LEU A 52 12.59 -1.73 -7.02
C LEU A 52 13.82 -1.92 -6.09
N GLY A 53 14.17 -3.17 -5.78
CA GLY A 53 15.29 -3.50 -4.90
C GLY A 53 14.97 -3.16 -3.45
N MET A 54 15.99 -2.84 -2.64
CA MET A 54 15.82 -2.39 -1.25
C MET A 54 15.09 -3.38 -0.32
N GLY A 55 15.23 -4.68 -0.59
CA GLY A 55 14.52 -5.73 0.16
C GLY A 55 13.02 -5.80 -0.14
N ALA A 56 12.56 -5.17 -1.23
CA ALA A 56 11.15 -5.18 -1.60
C ALA A 56 10.60 -6.60 -1.79
N MET A 57 9.43 -6.85 -1.21
CA MET A 57 8.72 -8.12 -1.33
C MET A 57 7.48 -7.96 -2.20
N THR A 58 6.93 -9.07 -2.70
CA THR A 58 5.59 -9.00 -3.31
C THR A 58 4.56 -8.70 -2.23
N ALA A 59 3.52 -7.94 -2.58
CA ALA A 59 2.43 -7.67 -1.66
C ALA A 59 1.70 -8.95 -1.23
N HIS A 60 1.67 -9.97 -2.10
CA HIS A 60 1.21 -11.32 -1.76
C HIS A 60 2.00 -11.92 -0.60
N PHE A 61 3.33 -11.83 -0.63
CA PHE A 61 4.17 -12.33 0.45
C PHE A 61 4.07 -11.45 1.71
N ALA A 62 4.13 -10.12 1.54
CA ALA A 62 4.12 -9.16 2.64
C ALA A 62 2.81 -9.14 3.44
N PHE A 63 1.67 -9.38 2.78
CA PHE A 63 0.35 -9.18 3.38
C PHE A 63 -0.61 -10.37 3.24
N GLY A 64 -0.18 -11.46 2.59
CA GLY A 64 -1.00 -12.66 2.42
C GLY A 64 -2.10 -12.52 1.34
N PHE A 65 -1.95 -11.63 0.37
CA PHE A 65 -2.94 -11.48 -0.69
C PHE A 65 -2.84 -12.59 -1.74
N ARG A 66 -3.96 -13.14 -2.21
CA ARG A 66 -4.03 -13.97 -3.44
C ARG A 66 -5.13 -13.44 -4.35
N GLY A 67 -4.76 -12.57 -5.29
CA GLY A 67 -5.74 -11.94 -6.19
C GLY A 67 -6.69 -11.03 -5.39
N SER A 68 -8.00 -11.29 -5.47
CA SER A 68 -9.01 -10.65 -4.63
C SER A 68 -9.25 -11.34 -3.28
N GLN A 69 -8.73 -12.55 -3.08
CA GLN A 69 -8.97 -13.34 -1.88
C GLN A 69 -8.14 -12.83 -0.69
N TRP A 70 -8.83 -12.60 0.42
CA TRP A 70 -8.24 -12.27 1.70
C TRP A 70 -7.83 -13.57 2.42
N ILE A 71 -6.53 -13.80 2.60
CA ILE A 71 -6.04 -14.95 3.37
C ILE A 71 -5.54 -14.44 4.71
N PRO A 72 -6.11 -14.92 5.84
CA PRO A 72 -5.64 -14.58 7.19
C PRO A 72 -4.11 -14.63 7.30
N LEU A 73 -3.49 -13.54 7.78
CA LEU A 73 -2.09 -13.57 8.19
C LEU A 73 -2.02 -14.30 9.53
N THR A 74 -1.88 -15.62 9.47
CA THR A 74 -1.66 -16.46 10.67
C THR A 74 -0.23 -16.34 11.20
N ASN A 75 0.69 -15.82 10.38
CA ASN A 75 2.08 -15.64 10.75
C ASN A 75 2.26 -14.37 11.60
N ARG A 76 2.47 -14.57 12.91
CA ARG A 76 2.68 -13.50 13.90
C ARG A 76 3.86 -12.59 13.57
N TYR A 77 4.91 -13.10 12.92
CA TYR A 77 6.06 -12.28 12.53
C TYR A 77 5.69 -11.24 11.47
N MET A 78 4.86 -11.61 10.50
CA MET A 78 4.39 -10.69 9.45
C MET A 78 3.51 -9.57 10.03
N LEU A 79 2.62 -9.92 10.96
CA LEU A 79 1.83 -8.94 11.71
C LEU A 79 2.73 -8.01 12.54
N MET A 80 3.78 -8.53 13.15
CA MET A 80 4.73 -7.71 13.93
C MET A 80 5.50 -6.74 13.04
N PHE A 81 5.98 -7.17 11.87
CA PHE A 81 6.61 -6.26 10.90
C PHE A 81 5.65 -5.15 10.46
N LEU A 82 4.39 -5.49 10.18
CA LEU A 82 3.37 -4.51 9.82
C LEU A 82 3.06 -3.55 10.97
N ALA A 83 2.95 -4.06 12.20
CA ALA A 83 2.72 -3.25 13.39
C ALA A 83 3.85 -2.23 13.59
N MET A 84 5.09 -2.67 13.39
CA MET A 84 6.28 -1.83 13.50
C MET A 84 6.47 -0.87 12.33
N ALA A 85 5.89 -1.09 11.16
CA ALA A 85 6.07 -0.19 10.03
C ALA A 85 5.55 1.22 10.33
N ASP A 86 6.39 2.23 10.07
CA ASP A 86 5.99 3.65 10.11
C ASP A 86 5.53 4.11 8.71
N VAL A 87 6.14 3.53 7.66
CA VAL A 87 5.88 3.83 6.26
C VAL A 87 5.70 2.54 5.46
N ILE A 88 4.72 2.49 4.56
CA ILE A 88 4.49 1.40 3.61
C ILE A 88 4.53 1.94 2.19
N CYS A 89 5.49 1.46 1.42
CA CYS A 89 5.74 1.85 0.04
C CYS A 89 5.23 0.74 -0.90
N LEU A 90 4.28 1.07 -1.79
CA LEU A 90 3.63 0.13 -2.72
C LEU A 90 3.92 0.52 -4.17
N HIS A 91 4.72 -0.28 -4.88
CA HIS A 91 5.08 -0.04 -6.28
C HIS A 91 4.19 -0.83 -7.25
N GLU A 92 3.90 -0.22 -8.39
CA GLU A 92 2.96 -0.70 -9.43
C GLU A 92 1.54 -0.96 -8.92
N ILE A 93 0.98 -0.01 -8.15
CA ILE A 93 -0.40 -0.11 -7.64
C ILE A 93 -1.46 -0.05 -8.74
N SER A 94 -1.14 0.44 -9.95
CA SER A 94 -2.04 0.43 -11.11
C SER A 94 -2.51 -0.99 -11.46
N MET A 95 -1.72 -2.00 -11.13
CA MET A 95 -2.05 -3.40 -11.33
C MET A 95 -2.85 -4.03 -10.17
N ALA A 96 -3.22 -3.25 -9.14
CA ALA A 96 -3.98 -3.74 -7.99
C ALA A 96 -5.46 -3.30 -8.06
N LYS A 97 -6.36 -4.19 -7.64
CA LYS A 97 -7.80 -3.90 -7.47
C LYS A 97 -8.01 -2.98 -6.25
N ALA A 98 -9.07 -2.17 -6.23
CA ALA A 98 -9.40 -1.30 -5.09
C ALA A 98 -9.50 -2.06 -3.75
N ALA A 99 -9.99 -3.31 -3.80
CA ALA A 99 -10.05 -4.22 -2.65
C ALA A 99 -8.69 -4.42 -1.97
N PHE A 100 -7.57 -4.32 -2.70
CA PHE A 100 -6.22 -4.44 -2.14
C PHE A 100 -5.97 -3.40 -1.03
N LEU A 101 -6.33 -2.14 -1.28
CA LEU A 101 -6.09 -1.06 -0.31
C LEU A 101 -7.00 -1.19 0.91
N GLN A 102 -8.24 -1.65 0.72
CA GLN A 102 -9.16 -1.96 1.82
C GLN A 102 -8.61 -3.10 2.69
N GLN A 103 -8.11 -4.16 2.06
CA GLN A 103 -7.52 -5.28 2.78
C GLN A 103 -6.24 -4.86 3.51
N LEU A 104 -5.38 -4.05 2.90
CA LEU A 104 -4.20 -3.50 3.55
C LEU A 104 -4.57 -2.62 4.75
N HIS A 105 -5.59 -1.78 4.62
CA HIS A 105 -6.11 -0.97 5.71
C HIS A 105 -6.54 -1.87 6.90
N GLN A 106 -7.35 -2.89 6.63
CA GLN A 106 -7.78 -3.84 7.65
C GLN A 106 -6.58 -4.55 8.30
N ARG A 107 -5.58 -4.98 7.51
CA ARG A 107 -4.36 -5.60 8.04
C ARG A 107 -3.58 -4.69 8.97
N CYS A 108 -3.50 -3.40 8.68
CA CYS A 108 -2.82 -2.44 9.55
C CYS A 108 -3.56 -2.31 10.88
N LEU A 109 -4.91 -2.30 10.87
CA LEU A 109 -5.72 -2.29 12.09
C LEU A 109 -5.56 -3.60 12.89
N ASP A 110 -5.61 -4.76 12.22
CA ASP A 110 -5.42 -6.07 12.85
C ASP A 110 -4.04 -6.17 13.52
N ALA A 111 -3.00 -5.62 12.90
CA ALA A 111 -1.64 -5.58 13.43
C ALA A 111 -1.48 -4.59 14.59
N CYS A 112 -2.41 -3.64 14.76
CA CYS A 112 -2.36 -2.59 15.77
C CYS A 112 -3.70 -2.49 16.54
N PRO A 113 -4.11 -3.55 17.27
CA PRO A 113 -5.46 -3.65 17.85
C PRO A 113 -5.75 -2.59 18.93
N ASN A 114 -4.72 -1.94 19.46
CA ASN A 114 -4.84 -0.89 20.48
C ASN A 114 -5.04 0.52 19.88
N LEU A 115 -5.11 0.67 18.56
CA LEU A 115 -5.31 1.96 17.89
C LEU A 115 -6.77 2.16 17.48
N PRO A 116 -7.25 3.41 17.42
CA PRO A 116 -8.59 3.71 16.90
C PRO A 116 -8.81 3.18 15.49
N THR A 117 -9.94 2.55 15.24
CA THR A 117 -10.31 1.99 13.92
C THR A 117 -10.57 3.05 12.85
N ASN A 118 -10.84 4.29 13.27
CA ASN A 118 -10.98 5.43 12.37
C ASN A 118 -9.63 6.01 11.90
N LEU A 119 -8.49 5.45 12.36
CA LEU A 119 -7.17 5.89 11.95
C LEU A 119 -6.77 5.18 10.64
N PRO A 120 -6.61 5.90 9.52
CA PRO A 120 -6.24 5.29 8.24
C PRO A 120 -4.95 4.51 8.35
N PHE A 121 -4.99 3.24 7.95
CA PHE A 121 -3.85 2.32 7.96
C PHE A 121 -3.16 2.26 9.33
N ALA A 122 -3.94 2.39 10.42
CA ALA A 122 -3.43 2.43 11.78
C ALA A 122 -2.35 3.51 12.01
N GLY A 123 -2.44 4.63 11.29
CA GLY A 123 -1.57 5.81 11.48
C GLY A 123 -0.30 5.79 10.64
N LYS A 124 -0.19 4.83 9.71
CA LYS A 124 0.99 4.64 8.88
C LYS A 124 0.95 5.56 7.66
N LEU A 125 2.12 5.97 7.19
CA LEU A 125 2.27 6.68 5.92
C LEU A 125 2.28 5.67 4.76
N ILE A 126 1.37 5.83 3.80
CA ILE A 126 1.32 4.99 2.60
C ILE A 126 1.86 5.79 1.40
N LEU A 127 2.88 5.28 0.72
CA LEU A 127 3.37 5.82 -0.54
C LEU A 127 3.04 4.88 -1.68
N LEU A 128 2.19 5.34 -2.60
CA LEU A 128 1.75 4.62 -3.78
C LEU A 128 2.57 5.05 -5.01
N GLY A 129 3.26 4.11 -5.63
CA GLY A 129 3.89 4.28 -6.94
C GLY A 129 3.11 3.53 -8.01
N GLY A 130 2.88 4.16 -9.16
CA GLY A 130 2.29 3.50 -10.31
C GLY A 130 2.09 4.46 -11.47
N ASP A 131 1.73 3.91 -12.62
CA ASP A 131 1.51 4.64 -13.84
C ASP A 131 0.08 4.40 -14.32
N LYS A 132 -0.69 5.47 -14.51
CA LYS A 132 -2.08 5.37 -14.99
C LYS A 132 -2.16 4.88 -16.44
N HIS A 133 -1.05 4.96 -17.18
CA HIS A 133 -0.95 4.49 -18.56
C HIS A 133 -0.32 3.09 -18.68
N GLN A 134 0.00 2.44 -17.56
CA GLN A 134 0.42 1.03 -17.54
C GLN A 134 -0.78 0.09 -17.35
N LEU A 135 -0.53 -1.20 -17.52
CA LEU A 135 -1.52 -2.28 -17.48
C LEU A 135 -2.42 -2.19 -16.24
N ALA A 136 -3.73 -2.33 -16.46
CA ALA A 136 -4.71 -2.53 -15.41
C ALA A 136 -4.49 -3.88 -14.70
N ALA A 137 -5.12 -4.05 -13.53
CA ALA A 137 -5.09 -5.32 -12.81
C ALA A 137 -5.55 -6.48 -13.70
N VAL A 138 -4.86 -7.62 -13.66
CA VAL A 138 -5.28 -8.82 -14.40
C VAL A 138 -6.59 -9.33 -13.78
N CYS A 139 -7.64 -9.38 -14.59
CA CYS A 139 -8.96 -9.88 -14.20
C CYS A 139 -9.02 -11.40 -14.40
N ASP A 140 -9.22 -12.19 -13.33
CA ASP A 140 -9.74 -13.55 -13.47
C ASP A 140 -11.18 -13.44 -13.98
N HIS A 141 -11.47 -14.05 -15.13
CA HIS A 141 -12.73 -14.03 -15.89
C HIS A 141 -13.98 -13.50 -15.16
N LYS A 142 -14.20 -12.19 -15.28
CA LYS A 142 -15.46 -11.39 -15.26
C LYS A 142 -15.03 -9.95 -15.01
N CYS A 143 -15.00 -9.16 -16.07
CA CYS A 143 -14.51 -7.79 -16.07
C CYS A 143 -15.64 -6.86 -15.63
N ASP A 144 -15.43 -6.10 -14.56
CA ASP A 144 -15.96 -4.74 -14.46
C ASP A 144 -14.74 -3.82 -14.48
N GLU A 145 -14.62 -3.02 -15.54
CA GLU A 145 -13.50 -2.09 -15.76
C GLU A 145 -13.56 -0.81 -14.91
N ASP A 146 -14.60 -0.60 -14.10
CA ASP A 146 -14.92 0.75 -13.61
C ASP A 146 -14.63 1.03 -12.12
N ALA A 147 -13.78 0.25 -11.45
CA ALA A 147 -13.70 0.30 -9.98
C ALA A 147 -12.74 1.37 -9.38
N TYR A 148 -11.91 2.06 -10.17
CA TYR A 148 -10.97 3.04 -9.60
C TYR A 148 -11.57 4.45 -9.41
N THR A 149 -12.62 4.80 -10.16
CA THR A 149 -13.26 6.12 -10.15
C THR A 149 -14.70 6.12 -9.62
N SER A 150 -15.44 5.00 -9.69
CA SER A 150 -16.87 4.97 -9.35
C SER A 150 -17.19 4.66 -7.87
N HIS A 151 -16.33 3.95 -7.14
CA HIS A 151 -16.58 3.57 -5.73
C HIS A 151 -16.35 4.69 -4.71
N ILE A 152 -16.23 5.95 -5.15
CA ILE A 152 -16.27 7.13 -4.28
C ILE A 152 -17.73 7.57 -3.99
N GLY A 153 -18.73 6.93 -4.61
CA GLY A 153 -20.15 7.28 -4.48
C GLY A 153 -21.06 6.15 -3.96
N GLY A 154 -21.07 5.88 -2.65
CA GLY A 154 -22.23 5.31 -1.91
C GLY A 154 -22.09 3.87 -1.37
N PRO A 155 -22.96 3.41 -0.44
CA PRO A 155 -23.74 4.13 0.58
C PRO A 155 -23.05 4.14 1.98
N CYS A 156 -21.85 3.58 2.12
CA CYS A 156 -21.03 3.67 3.35
C CYS A 156 -19.84 4.63 3.11
N GLY A 157 -20.17 5.90 2.87
CA GLY A 157 -19.28 6.90 2.26
C GLY A 157 -18.62 7.91 3.21
N THR A 158 -18.37 7.57 4.48
CA THR A 158 -17.85 8.53 5.47
C THR A 158 -16.37 8.39 5.84
N CYS A 159 -15.69 7.29 5.49
CA CYS A 159 -14.28 7.10 5.92
C CYS A 159 -13.22 7.36 4.83
N PHE A 160 -13.57 7.30 3.54
CA PHE A 160 -12.59 7.38 2.43
C PHE A 160 -12.56 8.70 1.66
N LYS A 161 -13.48 9.65 1.93
CA LYS A 161 -13.59 10.93 1.19
C LYS A 161 -12.47 11.96 1.48
N LYS A 162 -11.45 11.62 2.27
CA LYS A 162 -10.43 12.58 2.73
C LYS A 162 -8.99 12.30 2.28
N PHE A 163 -8.78 11.39 1.32
CA PHE A 163 -7.44 10.93 0.90
C PHE A 163 -7.06 11.21 -0.55
N ILE A 164 -7.74 12.14 -1.21
CA ILE A 164 -7.37 12.69 -2.52
C ILE A 164 -7.44 14.20 -2.50
#